data_AF-A0A1V1TC06-F1
#
_entry.id   AF-A0A1V1TC06-F1
#
_cell.length_a   1.000
_cell.length_b   1.000
_cell.length_c   1.000
_cell.angle_alpha   90.00
_cell.angle_beta   90.00
_cell.angle_gamma   90.00
#
_symmetry.space_group_name_H-M   'P 1'
#
loop_
_entity.id
_entity.type
_entity.pdbx_description
1 polymer ?
#
loop_
_entity_poly.entity_id
_entity_poly.type
_entity_poly.pdbx_seq_one_letter_code
_entity_poly.pdbx_strand_id
1 'polypeptide(L)'
;MSQSITSLSSVNQLQATKRIADEICSTHLLGKVVKFTNCEVDAIVPDGDDDVSVSMTYHDNKVRLPFTAETYKLDNASFTVTGLSITPGQDPDNKNKVHDERLWDGERGSIQWSVGRSKSTKVAQFWKENIKASESTFGHDPDELNFAFVGRMDLTISGGVFTVPTTFTIEKAAIGQGSSGATNNWWFGCNRGTNVGGNRVRCPAMSESGQSLLFYFLRGGVGNDVDEIRLDKVESSGSFVKTALQPNYVGESIMNKWQDQRRSPPYVMYYTSKQADTLKLHVKGGLLYDVNNLKFDTSESTFGYFKLRSAIFVLATDGRSIYASRQHKLYMFHHSSMLAGGDVCSAGEISVEEGVIKWMSNASGHYKPEASTAYTQFKIALWNQGYRTPFPLKPLNQAMLDLLDRH
;
A
#
# COMPACT_ATOMS: atom_id res chain seq x y z
N MET A 1 16.08 -36.29 -59.76
CA MET A 1 16.69 -34.95 -59.84
C MET A 1 16.43 -34.26 -58.51
N SER A 2 17.44 -34.21 -57.66
CA SER A 2 17.38 -33.59 -56.33
C SER A 2 18.06 -32.23 -56.42
N GLN A 3 17.37 -31.17 -56.00
CA GLN A 3 17.98 -29.87 -55.77
C GLN A 3 17.55 -29.32 -54.40
N SER A 4 18.59 -28.94 -53.69
CA SER A 4 18.70 -28.17 -52.46
C SER A 4 18.31 -26.71 -52.62
N ILE A 5 17.55 -26.16 -51.68
CA ILE A 5 17.56 -24.72 -51.33
C ILE A 5 17.38 -24.59 -49.80
N THR A 6 18.48 -24.44 -49.08
CA THR A 6 18.53 -23.89 -47.71
C THR A 6 18.43 -22.37 -47.79
N SER A 7 17.49 -21.77 -47.03
CA SER A 7 17.22 -20.34 -47.04
C SER A 7 18.27 -19.53 -46.25
N LEU A 8 18.67 -18.38 -46.80
CA LEU A 8 19.72 -17.47 -46.32
C LEU A 8 19.41 -16.71 -45.01
N SER A 9 18.38 -17.07 -44.23
CA SER A 9 18.01 -16.32 -43.02
C SER A 9 18.77 -16.72 -41.75
N SER A 10 19.29 -17.95 -41.69
CA SER A 10 19.97 -18.51 -40.51
C SER A 10 21.45 -18.10 -40.38
N VAL A 11 22.11 -17.74 -41.49
CA VAL A 11 23.52 -17.34 -41.50
C VAL A 11 23.72 -15.90 -40.95
N ASN A 12 22.75 -15.01 -41.15
CA ASN A 12 22.83 -13.63 -40.68
C ASN A 12 22.53 -13.47 -39.18
N GLN A 13 21.75 -14.37 -38.56
CA GLN A 13 21.51 -14.31 -37.11
C GLN A 13 22.71 -14.78 -36.29
N LEU A 14 23.49 -15.76 -36.79
CA LEU A 14 24.70 -16.25 -36.14
C LEU A 14 25.87 -15.24 -36.13
N GLN A 15 25.96 -14.36 -37.14
CA GLN A 15 26.97 -13.30 -37.15
C GLN A 15 26.62 -12.12 -36.22
N ALA A 16 25.33 -11.88 -35.96
CA ALA A 16 24.88 -10.83 -35.04
C ALA A 16 25.11 -11.20 -33.56
N THR A 17 24.97 -12.47 -33.18
CA THR A 17 25.24 -12.94 -31.81
C THR A 17 26.73 -12.91 -31.46
N LYS A 18 27.61 -13.09 -32.46
CA LYS A 18 29.07 -13.05 -32.27
C LYS A 18 29.59 -11.62 -32.01
N ARG A 19 28.97 -10.59 -32.60
CA ARG A 19 29.32 -9.18 -32.35
C ARG A 19 28.94 -8.70 -30.94
N ILE A 20 27.84 -9.18 -30.38
CA ILE A 20 27.39 -8.79 -29.03
C ILE A 20 28.27 -9.45 -27.95
N ALA A 21 28.79 -10.65 -28.20
CA ALA A 21 29.73 -11.31 -27.29
C ALA A 21 31.09 -10.60 -27.22
N ASP A 22 31.56 -10.00 -28.33
CA ASP A 22 32.83 -9.25 -28.36
C ASP A 22 32.70 -7.84 -27.74
N GLU A 23 31.51 -7.22 -27.76
CA GLU A 23 31.29 -5.89 -27.13
C GLU A 23 31.10 -5.93 -25.60
N ILE A 24 30.59 -7.04 -25.05
CA ILE A 24 30.49 -7.23 -23.58
C ILE A 24 31.87 -7.50 -22.95
N CYS A 25 32.87 -7.91 -23.75
CA CYS A 25 34.20 -8.28 -23.26
C CYS A 25 35.20 -7.11 -23.19
N SER A 26 34.80 -5.86 -23.44
CA SER A 26 35.74 -4.71 -23.53
C SER A 26 35.48 -3.52 -22.60
N THR A 27 34.64 -3.64 -21.57
CA THR A 27 34.48 -2.54 -20.60
C THR A 27 34.68 -2.96 -19.14
N HIS A 28 35.77 -2.42 -18.58
CA HIS A 28 36.16 -2.35 -17.17
C HIS A 28 36.63 -3.64 -16.49
N LEU A 29 37.96 -3.80 -16.43
CA LEU A 29 38.69 -3.92 -15.17
C LEU A 29 40.18 -3.66 -15.42
N LEU A 30 40.70 -2.60 -14.79
CA LEU A 30 42.10 -2.19 -14.80
C LEU A 30 43.01 -3.32 -14.29
N GLY A 31 43.94 -3.76 -15.13
CA GLY A 31 45.30 -4.10 -14.69
C GLY A 31 45.57 -5.45 -14.04
N LYS A 32 44.82 -6.52 -14.33
CA LYS A 32 45.26 -7.90 -14.00
C LYS A 32 44.94 -8.90 -15.12
N VAL A 33 45.99 -9.52 -15.65
CA VAL A 33 45.92 -10.63 -16.61
C VAL A 33 45.36 -11.86 -15.91
N VAL A 34 44.23 -12.38 -16.38
CA VAL A 34 43.71 -13.69 -15.96
C VAL A 34 43.84 -14.64 -17.16
N LYS A 35 44.70 -15.66 -17.04
CA LYS A 35 44.76 -16.79 -17.98
C LYS A 35 43.73 -17.82 -17.54
N PHE A 36 42.80 -18.18 -18.42
CA PHE A 36 42.02 -19.39 -18.30
C PHE A 36 42.57 -20.44 -19.28
N THR A 37 42.98 -21.60 -18.76
CA THR A 37 43.37 -22.78 -19.53
C THR A 37 42.34 -23.90 -19.31
N ASN A 38 42.06 -24.62 -20.39
CA ASN A 38 41.13 -25.76 -20.59
C ASN A 38 39.70 -25.41 -20.99
N CYS A 39 39.52 -25.10 -22.28
CA CYS A 39 38.33 -25.50 -23.02
C CYS A 39 38.67 -26.79 -23.79
N GLU A 40 38.27 -27.94 -23.27
CA GLU A 40 38.01 -29.11 -24.11
C GLU A 40 36.51 -29.11 -24.40
N VAL A 41 36.18 -29.04 -25.69
CA VAL A 41 34.82 -29.21 -26.19
C VAL A 41 34.70 -30.69 -26.51
N ASP A 42 34.12 -31.46 -25.60
CA ASP A 42 33.74 -32.84 -25.91
C ASP A 42 32.59 -32.82 -26.91
N ALA A 43 32.83 -33.48 -28.04
CA ALA A 43 31.86 -33.68 -29.11
C ALA A 43 30.66 -34.47 -28.56
N ILE A 44 29.46 -33.89 -28.72
CA ILE A 44 28.20 -34.57 -28.42
C ILE A 44 28.00 -35.67 -29.49
N VAL A 45 28.07 -36.93 -29.06
CA VAL A 45 27.60 -38.10 -29.78
C VAL A 45 26.06 -38.01 -29.90
N PRO A 46 25.45 -38.22 -31.08
CA PRO A 46 24.00 -38.26 -31.18
C PRO A 46 23.52 -39.64 -30.74
N ASP A 47 23.18 -39.77 -29.46
CA ASP A 47 22.50 -40.96 -28.94
C ASP A 47 21.01 -40.68 -28.78
N GLY A 48 20.22 -41.53 -29.45
CA GLY A 48 18.90 -41.95 -29.00
C GLY A 48 17.77 -40.94 -29.17
N ASP A 49 16.90 -41.22 -30.14
CA ASP A 49 15.46 -40.98 -30.00
C ASP A 49 15.01 -41.37 -28.59
N ASP A 50 14.70 -40.37 -27.78
CA ASP A 50 13.65 -40.39 -26.77
C ASP A 50 13.22 -38.94 -26.59
N ASP A 51 12.39 -38.47 -27.53
CA ASP A 51 11.46 -37.37 -27.29
C ASP A 51 10.58 -37.76 -26.10
N VAL A 52 11.08 -37.58 -24.88
CA VAL A 52 10.25 -37.48 -23.70
C VAL A 52 9.61 -36.09 -23.76
N SER A 53 8.65 -35.98 -24.68
CA SER A 53 7.50 -35.12 -24.53
C SER A 53 6.92 -35.46 -23.15
N VAL A 54 7.30 -34.68 -22.14
CA VAL A 54 6.58 -34.69 -20.87
C VAL A 54 5.21 -34.13 -21.23
N SER A 55 4.24 -35.02 -21.46
CA SER A 55 2.91 -34.65 -21.94
C SER A 55 2.23 -33.78 -20.89
N MET A 56 2.43 -32.48 -21.00
CA MET A 56 1.78 -31.48 -20.19
C MET A 56 0.44 -31.14 -20.84
N THR A 57 -0.59 -30.98 -20.01
CA THR A 57 -1.92 -30.54 -20.45
C THR A 57 -2.20 -29.17 -19.83
N TYR A 58 -2.63 -28.22 -20.65
CA TYR A 58 -3.19 -26.98 -20.12
C TYR A 58 -4.52 -27.27 -19.43
N HIS A 59 -4.68 -26.72 -18.23
CA HIS A 59 -5.95 -26.71 -17.54
C HIS A 59 -6.48 -25.29 -17.46
N ASP A 60 -7.80 -25.15 -17.54
CA ASP A 60 -8.49 -23.91 -17.25
C ASP A 60 -8.70 -23.81 -15.74
N ASN A 61 -7.72 -23.18 -15.08
CA ASN A 61 -7.73 -23.00 -13.64
C ASN A 61 -8.62 -21.82 -13.28
N LYS A 62 -9.89 -22.11 -13.02
CA LYS A 62 -10.89 -21.12 -12.63
C LYS A 62 -10.96 -20.99 -11.11
N VAL A 63 -10.76 -19.77 -10.61
CA VAL A 63 -11.03 -19.40 -9.22
C VAL A 63 -12.30 -18.57 -9.15
N ARG A 64 -13.25 -18.97 -8.30
CA ARG A 64 -14.45 -18.16 -8.04
C ARG A 64 -14.13 -17.08 -7.01
N LEU A 65 -14.61 -15.87 -7.26
CA LEU A 65 -14.41 -14.68 -6.42
C LEU A 65 -15.77 -14.01 -6.11
N PRO A 66 -16.72 -14.74 -5.50
CA PRO A 66 -18.02 -14.16 -5.20
C PRO A 66 -17.90 -13.05 -4.15
N PHE A 67 -18.69 -12.01 -4.36
CA PHE A 67 -18.82 -10.89 -3.44
C PHE A 67 -20.12 -11.04 -2.66
N THR A 68 -20.03 -11.17 -1.34
CA THR A 68 -21.18 -11.49 -0.46
C THR A 68 -21.29 -10.54 0.74
N ALA A 69 -20.55 -9.43 0.74
CA ALA A 69 -20.62 -8.45 1.80
C ALA A 69 -21.96 -7.69 1.73
N GLU A 70 -22.91 -8.02 2.62
CA GLU A 70 -24.33 -7.64 2.56
C GLU A 70 -24.63 -6.15 2.33
N THR A 71 -23.76 -5.24 2.77
CA THR A 71 -23.99 -3.80 2.63
C THR A 71 -23.47 -3.21 1.34
N TYR A 72 -22.60 -3.92 0.61
CA TYR A 72 -21.95 -3.40 -0.59
C TYR A 72 -22.27 -4.27 -1.79
N LYS A 73 -22.06 -3.72 -2.97
CA LYS A 73 -22.11 -4.42 -4.25
C LYS A 73 -20.78 -4.27 -4.94
N LEU A 74 -20.27 -5.35 -5.52
CA LEU A 74 -19.13 -5.29 -6.44
C LEU A 74 -19.62 -4.92 -7.84
N ASP A 75 -19.30 -3.72 -8.30
CA ASP A 75 -19.67 -3.24 -9.63
C ASP A 75 -18.70 -3.76 -10.69
N ASN A 76 -17.40 -3.76 -10.38
CA ASN A 76 -16.36 -4.38 -11.18
C ASN A 76 -15.11 -4.63 -10.33
N ALA A 77 -14.22 -5.46 -10.85
CA ALA A 77 -12.91 -5.69 -10.28
C ALA A 77 -11.89 -6.10 -11.33
N SER A 78 -10.62 -5.83 -11.04
CA SER A 78 -9.50 -6.24 -11.86
C SER A 78 -8.35 -6.82 -11.03
N PHE A 79 -7.56 -7.68 -11.67
CA PHE A 79 -6.29 -8.20 -11.17
C PHE A 79 -5.25 -8.05 -12.28
N THR A 80 -4.33 -7.11 -12.10
CA THR A 80 -3.22 -6.87 -13.03
C THR A 80 -1.98 -7.59 -12.52
N VAL A 81 -1.49 -8.58 -13.26
CA VAL A 81 -0.32 -9.38 -12.88
C VAL A 81 0.93 -8.49 -12.85
N THR A 82 1.63 -8.46 -11.71
CA THR A 82 2.93 -7.77 -11.54
C THR A 82 4.09 -8.74 -11.37
N GLY A 83 3.79 -10.01 -11.08
CA GLY A 83 4.76 -11.10 -11.06
C GLY A 83 4.05 -12.44 -11.10
N LEU A 84 4.73 -13.47 -11.60
CA LEU A 84 4.19 -14.83 -11.66
C LEU A 84 5.31 -15.87 -11.51
N SER A 85 4.95 -17.02 -10.96
CA SER A 85 5.79 -18.21 -10.94
C SER A 85 4.95 -19.41 -11.32
N ILE A 86 5.37 -20.10 -12.38
CA ILE A 86 4.72 -21.29 -12.92
C ILE A 86 5.78 -22.39 -12.92
N THR A 87 5.41 -23.61 -12.54
CA THR A 87 6.33 -24.75 -12.59
C THR A 87 6.91 -24.91 -14.00
N PRO A 88 8.23 -25.14 -14.15
CA PRO A 88 8.86 -25.27 -15.48
C PRO A 88 8.15 -26.27 -16.38
N GLY A 89 7.96 -25.91 -17.65
CA GLY A 89 7.23 -26.72 -18.62
C GLY A 89 5.71 -26.71 -18.49
N GLN A 90 5.12 -25.98 -17.52
CA GLN A 90 3.67 -25.89 -17.35
C GLN A 90 3.00 -24.71 -18.08
N ASP A 91 3.77 -23.88 -18.81
CA ASP A 91 3.27 -22.84 -19.72
C ASP A 91 4.24 -22.64 -20.93
N PRO A 92 4.48 -23.68 -21.75
CA PRO A 92 5.45 -23.64 -22.85
C PRO A 92 5.12 -22.61 -23.93
N ASP A 93 3.84 -22.23 -24.09
CA ASP A 93 3.41 -21.23 -25.08
C ASP A 93 3.39 -19.81 -24.50
N ASN A 94 3.79 -19.63 -23.23
CA ASN A 94 3.75 -18.35 -22.51
C ASN A 94 2.37 -17.67 -22.56
N LYS A 95 1.30 -18.43 -22.24
CA LYS A 95 -0.08 -17.93 -22.20
C LYS A 95 -0.34 -16.95 -21.06
N ASN A 96 0.54 -16.89 -20.07
CA ASN A 96 0.41 -16.01 -18.91
C ASN A 96 1.63 -15.10 -18.78
N LYS A 97 1.39 -13.79 -18.66
CA LYS A 97 2.45 -12.77 -18.66
C LYS A 97 2.25 -11.74 -17.56
N VAL A 98 3.35 -11.09 -17.18
CA VAL A 98 3.28 -9.86 -16.39
C VAL A 98 2.56 -8.80 -17.22
N HIS A 99 1.75 -7.98 -16.56
CA HIS A 99 0.80 -7.01 -17.10
C HIS A 99 -0.49 -7.58 -17.69
N ASP A 100 -0.68 -8.91 -17.70
CA ASP A 100 -1.99 -9.48 -18.00
C ASP A 100 -3.02 -8.96 -16.99
N GLU A 101 -4.18 -8.54 -17.50
CA GLU A 101 -5.30 -8.11 -16.68
C GLU A 101 -6.42 -9.15 -16.72
N ARG A 102 -7.01 -9.41 -15.55
CA ARG A 102 -8.17 -10.28 -15.39
C ARG A 102 -9.29 -9.47 -14.76
N LEU A 103 -10.42 -9.39 -15.45
CA LEU A 103 -11.60 -8.64 -15.03
C LEU A 103 -12.69 -9.58 -14.53
N TRP A 104 -13.44 -9.17 -13.51
CA TRP A 104 -14.67 -9.84 -13.09
C TRP A 104 -15.65 -8.84 -12.46
N ASP A 105 -16.91 -9.24 -12.34
CA ASP A 105 -17.95 -8.48 -11.68
C ASP A 105 -18.96 -9.42 -10.99
N GLY A 106 -19.85 -8.81 -10.20
CA GLY A 106 -21.03 -9.49 -9.66
C GLY A 106 -20.75 -10.57 -8.60
N GLU A 107 -21.84 -11.20 -8.14
CA GLU A 107 -21.83 -12.19 -7.05
C GLU A 107 -21.22 -13.54 -7.43
N ARG A 108 -20.92 -13.78 -8.71
CA ARG A 108 -20.37 -15.06 -9.22
C ARG A 108 -19.14 -14.85 -10.12
N GLY A 109 -18.47 -13.73 -9.98
CA GLY A 109 -17.27 -13.41 -10.74
C GLY A 109 -16.16 -14.45 -10.55
N SER A 110 -15.29 -14.57 -11.55
CA SER A 110 -14.21 -15.56 -11.53
C SER A 110 -13.05 -15.11 -12.40
N ILE A 111 -11.85 -15.53 -12.02
CA ILE A 111 -10.65 -15.39 -12.85
C ILE A 111 -10.23 -16.77 -13.35
N GLN A 112 -9.67 -16.84 -14.55
CA GLN A 112 -9.16 -18.06 -15.16
C GLN A 112 -7.72 -17.87 -15.65
N TRP A 113 -6.90 -18.90 -15.45
CA TRP A 113 -5.58 -19.03 -16.07
C TRP A 113 -5.44 -20.37 -16.78
N SER A 114 -5.00 -20.33 -18.04
CA SER A 114 -4.67 -21.53 -18.81
C SER A 114 -3.23 -21.91 -18.50
N VAL A 115 -3.04 -22.91 -17.64
CA VAL A 115 -1.70 -23.34 -17.16
C VAL A 115 -1.76 -24.79 -16.66
N GLY A 116 -0.64 -25.50 -16.76
CA GLY A 116 -0.50 -26.86 -16.25
C GLY A 116 -0.58 -26.97 -14.71
N ARG A 117 -0.65 -28.20 -14.20
CA ARG A 117 -0.88 -28.52 -12.78
C ARG A 117 0.20 -29.42 -12.19
N SER A 118 1.45 -29.01 -12.32
CA SER A 118 2.57 -29.71 -11.69
C SER A 118 3.09 -28.92 -10.48
N LYS A 119 3.20 -29.58 -9.33
CA LYS A 119 3.65 -28.97 -8.07
C LYS A 119 5.13 -28.62 -8.13
N SER A 120 5.49 -27.53 -7.44
CA SER A 120 6.87 -27.09 -7.31
C SER A 120 7.11 -26.36 -5.99
N THR A 121 8.17 -26.76 -5.29
CA THR A 121 8.71 -26.02 -4.14
C THR A 121 9.24 -24.64 -4.54
N LYS A 122 9.68 -24.45 -5.80
CA LYS A 122 10.13 -23.14 -6.30
C LYS A 122 8.97 -22.13 -6.37
N VAL A 123 7.78 -22.58 -6.74
CA VAL A 123 6.58 -21.73 -6.78
C VAL A 123 6.16 -21.37 -5.34
N ALA A 124 6.22 -22.33 -4.42
CA ALA A 124 5.97 -22.05 -3.01
C ALA A 124 7.01 -21.07 -2.41
N GLN A 125 8.28 -21.17 -2.82
CA GLN A 125 9.31 -20.22 -2.43
C GLN A 125 9.02 -18.81 -2.98
N PHE A 126 8.62 -18.70 -4.25
CA PHE A 126 8.17 -17.42 -4.83
C PHE A 126 6.98 -16.82 -4.05
N TRP A 127 6.04 -17.65 -3.58
CA TRP A 127 4.95 -17.19 -2.72
C TRP A 127 5.49 -16.58 -1.41
N LYS A 128 6.36 -17.29 -0.71
CA LYS A 128 6.96 -16.87 0.58
C LYS A 128 7.70 -15.53 0.48
N GLU A 129 8.37 -15.30 -0.64
CA GLU A 129 9.08 -14.04 -0.92
C GLU A 129 8.13 -12.87 -1.17
N ASN A 130 6.89 -13.17 -1.56
CA ASN A 130 5.91 -12.15 -1.94
C ASN A 130 4.84 -11.87 -0.89
N ILE A 131 4.43 -12.89 -0.13
CA ILE A 131 3.38 -12.87 0.88
C ILE A 131 3.88 -13.60 2.12
N LYS A 132 3.83 -12.95 3.28
CA LYS A 132 4.19 -13.61 4.55
C LYS A 132 3.12 -14.62 4.94
N ALA A 133 3.50 -15.68 5.65
CA ALA A 133 2.58 -16.63 6.28
C ALA A 133 1.40 -15.94 7.00
N SER A 134 1.67 -14.94 7.83
CA SER A 134 0.65 -14.17 8.57
C SER A 134 -0.23 -13.26 7.71
N GLU A 135 0.10 -13.10 6.44
CA GLU A 135 -0.59 -12.26 5.45
C GLU A 135 -1.35 -13.12 4.41
N SER A 136 -1.47 -14.43 4.66
CA SER A 136 -2.22 -15.38 3.84
C SER A 136 -3.50 -15.88 4.54
N THR A 137 -4.40 -16.49 3.77
CA THR A 137 -5.63 -17.13 4.27
C THR A 137 -5.39 -18.24 5.29
N PHE A 138 -4.25 -18.95 5.28
CA PHE A 138 -4.00 -20.07 6.21
C PHE A 138 -3.11 -19.73 7.40
N GLY A 139 -2.45 -18.55 7.38
CA GLY A 139 -1.56 -18.16 8.48
C GLY A 139 -0.24 -18.94 8.50
N HIS A 140 0.00 -19.78 7.49
CA HIS A 140 1.24 -20.50 7.26
C HIS A 140 1.59 -20.45 5.77
N ASP A 141 2.79 -20.89 5.43
CA ASP A 141 3.27 -20.93 4.05
C ASP A 141 2.87 -22.24 3.35
N PRO A 142 2.77 -22.24 2.01
CA PRO A 142 2.63 -23.47 1.24
C PRO A 142 3.97 -24.22 1.18
N ASP A 143 3.91 -25.55 1.13
CA ASP A 143 5.08 -26.39 0.84
C ASP A 143 5.36 -26.47 -0.66
N GLU A 144 4.30 -26.63 -1.45
CA GLU A 144 4.34 -26.70 -2.91
C GLU A 144 3.09 -26.04 -3.52
N LEU A 145 3.28 -25.41 -4.67
CA LEU A 145 2.20 -24.86 -5.48
C LEU A 145 2.43 -25.24 -6.95
N ASN A 146 1.36 -25.29 -7.74
CA ASN A 146 1.43 -25.50 -9.18
C ASN A 146 1.85 -24.21 -9.90
N PHE A 147 1.25 -23.10 -9.48
CA PHE A 147 1.58 -21.75 -9.95
C PHE A 147 1.11 -20.73 -8.90
N ALA A 148 1.67 -19.53 -8.98
CA ALA A 148 1.29 -18.38 -8.19
C ALA A 148 1.40 -17.09 -9.02
N PHE A 149 0.39 -16.24 -8.91
CA PHE A 149 0.34 -14.92 -9.51
C PHE A 149 0.32 -13.87 -8.41
N VAL A 150 1.11 -12.82 -8.57
CA VAL A 150 1.15 -11.63 -7.71
C VAL A 150 0.73 -10.45 -8.59
N GLY A 151 -0.10 -9.56 -8.05
CA GLY A 151 -0.68 -8.49 -8.84
C GLY A 151 -1.32 -7.38 -8.02
N ARG A 152 -1.62 -6.28 -8.70
CA ARG A 152 -2.48 -5.21 -8.18
C ARG A 152 -3.93 -5.65 -8.34
N MET A 153 -4.73 -5.53 -7.29
CA MET A 153 -6.16 -5.87 -7.32
C MET A 153 -7.00 -4.62 -7.07
N ASP A 154 -7.84 -4.25 -8.02
CA ASP A 154 -8.78 -3.14 -7.91
C ASP A 154 -10.20 -3.66 -7.73
N LEU A 155 -10.92 -3.13 -6.74
CA LEU A 155 -12.27 -3.51 -6.37
C LEU A 155 -13.16 -2.27 -6.40
N THR A 156 -14.04 -2.16 -7.39
CA THR A 156 -15.00 -1.06 -7.47
C THR A 156 -16.31 -1.47 -6.83
N ILE A 157 -16.66 -0.81 -5.73
CA ILE A 157 -17.87 -1.10 -4.97
C ILE A 157 -18.81 0.10 -4.89
N SER A 158 -20.09 -0.19 -4.78
CA SER A 158 -21.15 0.76 -4.43
C SER A 158 -22.00 0.21 -3.27
N GLY A 159 -22.88 1.05 -2.72
CA GLY A 159 -23.71 0.67 -1.58
C GLY A 159 -23.03 0.98 -0.24
N GLY A 160 -23.74 0.67 0.85
CA GLY A 160 -23.31 0.99 2.20
C GLY A 160 -23.21 2.50 2.38
N VAL A 161 -22.00 2.99 2.64
CA VAL A 161 -21.72 4.43 2.75
C VAL A 161 -21.40 5.11 1.42
N PHE A 162 -21.28 4.35 0.32
CA PHE A 162 -20.94 4.86 -1.01
C PHE A 162 -22.18 4.99 -1.88
N THR A 163 -22.52 6.23 -2.23
CA THR A 163 -23.61 6.54 -3.17
C THR A 163 -23.15 6.50 -4.63
N VAL A 164 -21.85 6.46 -4.88
CA VAL A 164 -21.23 6.32 -6.21
C VAL A 164 -20.21 5.17 -6.20
N PRO A 165 -20.07 4.41 -7.30
CA PRO A 165 -19.04 3.38 -7.42
C PRO A 165 -17.66 3.96 -7.12
N THR A 166 -16.95 3.36 -6.18
CA THR A 166 -15.64 3.80 -5.72
C THR A 166 -14.66 2.63 -5.79
N THR A 167 -13.53 2.83 -6.46
CA THR A 167 -12.47 1.82 -6.61
C THR A 167 -11.54 1.84 -5.42
N PHE A 168 -11.25 0.66 -4.88
CA PHE A 168 -10.27 0.41 -3.83
C PHE A 168 -9.19 -0.54 -4.33
N THR A 169 -7.92 -0.14 -4.17
CA THR A 169 -6.75 -0.87 -4.64
C THR A 169 -6.06 -1.61 -3.49
N ILE A 170 -5.86 -2.91 -3.66
CA ILE A 170 -4.87 -3.71 -2.93
C ILE A 170 -3.61 -3.77 -3.81
N GLU A 171 -2.56 -3.07 -3.39
CA GLU A 171 -1.35 -2.87 -4.21
C GLU A 171 -0.63 -4.17 -4.58
N LYS A 172 -0.67 -5.18 -3.70
CA LYS A 172 -0.04 -6.48 -3.93
C LYS A 172 -0.86 -7.59 -3.31
N ALA A 173 -1.75 -8.18 -4.10
CA ALA A 173 -2.42 -9.43 -3.80
C ALA A 173 -1.70 -10.61 -4.48
N ALA A 174 -1.88 -11.81 -3.96
CA ALA A 174 -1.41 -13.04 -4.58
C ALA A 174 -2.50 -14.11 -4.61
N ILE A 175 -2.57 -14.81 -5.73
CA ILE A 175 -3.45 -15.96 -5.94
C ILE A 175 -2.57 -17.13 -6.38
N GLY A 176 -2.61 -18.20 -5.60
CA GLY A 176 -1.84 -19.41 -5.84
C GLY A 176 -2.74 -20.62 -5.93
N GLN A 177 -2.29 -21.66 -6.59
CA GLN A 177 -3.01 -22.93 -6.67
C GLN A 177 -2.10 -24.07 -6.23
N GLY A 178 -2.54 -24.83 -5.22
CA GLY A 178 -1.88 -26.05 -4.74
C GLY A 178 -2.84 -27.24 -4.82
N SER A 179 -2.40 -28.42 -4.38
CA SER A 179 -3.28 -29.61 -4.33
C SER A 179 -3.53 -30.08 -2.89
N SER A 180 -4.80 -30.36 -2.59
CA SER A 180 -5.25 -31.05 -1.38
C SER A 180 -6.31 -32.06 -1.80
N GLY A 181 -5.97 -33.35 -1.78
CA GLY A 181 -6.87 -34.41 -2.26
C GLY A 181 -7.23 -34.28 -3.75
N ALA A 182 -8.50 -34.50 -4.10
CA ALA A 182 -9.01 -34.54 -5.47
C ALA A 182 -9.48 -33.17 -6.04
N THR A 183 -9.35 -32.08 -5.27
CA THR A 183 -9.92 -30.77 -5.60
C THR A 183 -8.85 -29.68 -5.70
N ASN A 184 -9.08 -28.63 -6.50
CA ASN A 184 -8.13 -27.53 -6.59
C ASN A 184 -8.14 -26.76 -5.27
N ASN A 185 -6.96 -26.49 -4.75
CA ASN A 185 -6.82 -25.77 -3.51
C ASN A 185 -6.23 -24.39 -3.77
N TRP A 186 -7.06 -23.35 -3.66
CA TRP A 186 -6.59 -21.98 -3.89
C TRP A 186 -5.88 -21.41 -2.66
N TRP A 187 -5.00 -20.47 -2.90
CA TRP A 187 -4.31 -19.69 -1.88
C TRP A 187 -4.55 -18.23 -2.17
N PHE A 188 -4.84 -17.46 -1.13
CA PHE A 188 -4.97 -16.02 -1.23
C PHE A 188 -4.14 -15.34 -0.15
N GLY A 189 -3.56 -14.20 -0.50
CA GLY A 189 -2.89 -13.33 0.44
C GLY A 189 -2.69 -11.96 -0.16
N CYS A 190 -2.32 -11.01 0.68
CA CYS A 190 -2.07 -9.63 0.27
C CYS A 190 -1.00 -9.01 1.15
N ASN A 191 -0.20 -8.11 0.60
CA ASN A 191 0.77 -7.38 1.39
C ASN A 191 0.09 -6.62 2.52
N ARG A 192 0.67 -6.68 3.72
CA ARG A 192 0.09 -6.04 4.92
C ARG A 192 -1.28 -6.59 5.30
N GLY A 193 -1.64 -7.75 4.78
CA GLY A 193 -2.81 -8.48 5.25
C GLY A 193 -2.65 -8.91 6.70
N THR A 194 -3.72 -9.41 7.28
CA THR A 194 -3.65 -10.12 8.57
C THR A 194 -4.51 -11.37 8.47
N ASN A 195 -3.92 -12.54 8.70
CA ASN A 195 -4.69 -13.75 8.93
C ASN A 195 -5.54 -13.55 10.20
N VAL A 196 -6.85 -13.81 10.10
CA VAL A 196 -7.79 -13.64 11.22
C VAL A 196 -8.38 -14.98 11.67
N GLY A 197 -7.72 -16.08 11.32
CA GLY A 197 -8.21 -17.44 11.55
C GLY A 197 -9.37 -17.83 10.62
N GLY A 198 -9.80 -19.10 10.71
CA GLY A 198 -10.93 -19.62 9.96
C GLY A 198 -10.76 -19.53 8.44
N ASN A 199 -9.53 -19.72 7.94
CA ASN A 199 -9.14 -19.60 6.54
C ASN A 199 -9.37 -18.22 5.91
N ARG A 200 -9.38 -17.17 6.73
CA ARG A 200 -9.64 -15.79 6.33
C ARG A 200 -8.43 -14.91 6.51
N VAL A 201 -8.22 -14.02 5.54
CA VAL A 201 -7.26 -12.90 5.63
C VAL A 201 -8.01 -11.60 5.40
N ARG A 202 -7.69 -10.57 6.19
CA ARG A 202 -8.14 -9.20 5.94
C ARG A 202 -7.07 -8.44 5.18
N CYS A 203 -7.46 -7.69 4.17
CA CYS A 203 -6.58 -6.96 3.27
C CYS A 203 -6.93 -5.48 3.27
N PRO A 204 -5.98 -4.58 3.60
CA PRO A 204 -6.20 -3.15 3.44
C PRO A 204 -6.21 -2.78 1.96
N ALA A 205 -7.24 -2.03 1.56
CA ALA A 205 -7.37 -1.47 0.22
C ALA A 205 -7.62 0.04 0.31
N MET A 206 -7.19 0.76 -0.71
CA MET A 206 -7.15 2.22 -0.72
C MET A 206 -7.83 2.78 -1.97
N SER A 207 -8.73 3.75 -1.82
CA SER A 207 -9.21 4.52 -2.97
C SER A 207 -8.24 5.61 -3.39
N GLU A 208 -8.43 6.16 -4.59
CA GLU A 208 -7.67 7.34 -5.07
C GLU A 208 -7.83 8.56 -4.15
N SER A 209 -9.01 8.71 -3.54
CA SER A 209 -9.29 9.78 -2.57
C SER A 209 -8.60 9.58 -1.22
N GLY A 210 -7.90 8.45 -1.04
CA GLY A 210 -7.24 8.10 0.19
C GLY A 210 -8.17 7.49 1.24
N GLN A 211 -9.30 6.94 0.86
CA GLN A 211 -10.15 6.20 1.78
C GLN A 211 -9.64 4.77 1.94
N SER A 212 -9.64 4.24 3.16
CA SER A 212 -9.19 2.87 3.42
C SER A 212 -10.32 1.97 3.90
N LEU A 213 -10.44 0.81 3.28
CA LEU A 213 -11.30 -0.29 3.71
C LEU A 213 -10.47 -1.55 3.95
N LEU A 214 -10.99 -2.42 4.79
CA LEU A 214 -10.51 -3.77 4.99
C LEU A 214 -11.44 -4.74 4.28
N PHE A 215 -10.92 -5.39 3.24
CA PHE A 215 -11.62 -6.45 2.51
C PHE A 215 -11.21 -7.80 3.10
N TYR A 216 -12.19 -8.60 3.47
CA TYR A 216 -11.96 -9.94 4.01
C TYR A 216 -12.13 -10.97 2.91
N PHE A 217 -11.10 -11.79 2.75
CA PHE A 217 -11.05 -12.88 1.78
C PHE A 217 -11.03 -14.20 2.54
N LEU A 218 -12.00 -15.06 2.25
CA LEU A 218 -12.16 -16.38 2.82
C LEU A 218 -11.93 -17.44 1.75
N ARG A 219 -10.96 -18.32 1.95
CA ARG A 219 -10.77 -19.51 1.10
C ARG A 219 -11.26 -20.74 1.81
N GLY A 220 -12.18 -21.52 1.24
CA GLY A 220 -12.60 -22.85 1.72
C GLY A 220 -13.02 -22.92 3.21
N GLY A 221 -14.24 -23.31 3.52
CA GLY A 221 -14.75 -23.31 4.90
C GLY A 221 -16.20 -23.75 5.02
N VAL A 222 -16.83 -23.58 6.19
CA VAL A 222 -18.25 -23.91 6.37
C VAL A 222 -19.08 -23.09 5.37
N GLY A 223 -19.71 -23.77 4.40
CA GLY A 223 -20.47 -23.13 3.32
C GLY A 223 -19.61 -22.41 2.26
N ASN A 224 -18.34 -22.79 2.08
CA ASN A 224 -17.47 -22.30 1.01
C ASN A 224 -16.63 -23.43 0.40
N ASP A 225 -16.77 -23.67 -0.89
CA ASP A 225 -16.02 -24.70 -1.61
C ASP A 225 -14.52 -24.35 -1.69
N VAL A 226 -13.66 -25.35 -1.83
CA VAL A 226 -12.21 -25.16 -1.96
C VAL A 226 -11.79 -24.44 -3.25
N ASP A 227 -12.69 -24.37 -4.24
CA ASP A 227 -12.53 -23.69 -5.54
C ASP A 227 -12.86 -22.18 -5.48
N GLU A 228 -13.05 -21.61 -4.29
CA GLU A 228 -13.56 -20.25 -4.09
C GLU A 228 -12.73 -19.44 -3.08
N ILE A 229 -12.47 -18.18 -3.46
CA ILE A 229 -11.95 -17.11 -2.60
C ILE A 229 -13.05 -16.07 -2.47
N ARG A 230 -13.87 -16.17 -1.42
CA ARG A 230 -15.02 -15.29 -1.22
C ARG A 230 -14.62 -13.96 -0.60
N LEU A 231 -15.07 -12.85 -1.18
CA LEU A 231 -15.05 -11.54 -0.56
C LEU A 231 -16.29 -11.45 0.34
N ASP A 232 -16.14 -11.83 1.61
CA ASP A 232 -17.28 -12.05 2.52
C ASP A 232 -17.59 -10.88 3.45
N LYS A 233 -16.65 -9.95 3.62
CA LYS A 233 -16.85 -8.77 4.48
C LYS A 233 -16.03 -7.60 3.98
N VAL A 234 -16.60 -6.40 4.12
CA VAL A 234 -15.91 -5.13 3.91
C VAL A 234 -16.13 -4.26 5.14
N GLU A 235 -15.05 -3.79 5.76
CA GLU A 235 -15.10 -2.91 6.92
C GLU A 235 -14.36 -1.61 6.64
N SER A 236 -14.79 -0.50 7.25
CA SER A 236 -13.90 0.66 7.37
C SER A 236 -12.68 0.26 8.18
N SER A 237 -11.49 0.73 7.83
CA SER A 237 -10.22 0.45 8.54
C SER A 237 -10.14 1.04 9.98
N GLY A 238 -11.28 1.28 10.64
CA GLY A 238 -11.45 2.00 11.88
C GLY A 238 -11.97 3.42 11.61
N SER A 239 -13.01 3.82 12.33
CA SER A 239 -13.36 5.25 12.41
C SER A 239 -12.19 5.97 13.06
N PHE A 240 -11.77 7.11 12.51
CA PHE A 240 -10.81 7.96 13.20
C PHE A 240 -11.37 8.30 14.59
N VAL A 241 -10.59 8.00 15.63
CA VAL A 241 -10.87 8.37 17.01
C VAL A 241 -10.78 9.90 17.10
N LYS A 242 -11.90 10.50 17.49
CA LYS A 242 -12.01 11.93 17.70
C LYS A 242 -11.51 12.29 19.10
N THR A 243 -10.78 13.38 19.18
CA THR A 243 -10.36 14.03 20.41
C THR A 243 -11.06 15.37 20.47
N ALA A 244 -11.91 15.55 21.49
CA ALA A 244 -12.59 16.81 21.73
C ALA A 244 -11.62 17.85 22.30
N LEU A 245 -11.97 19.13 22.14
CA LEU A 245 -11.28 20.22 22.82
C LEU A 245 -11.37 20.01 24.34
N GLN A 246 -10.27 20.20 25.05
CA GLN A 246 -10.24 20.04 26.50
C GLN A 246 -11.20 21.06 27.15
N PRO A 247 -11.97 20.66 28.19
CA PRO A 247 -13.07 21.49 28.74
C PRO A 247 -12.67 22.91 29.16
N ASN A 248 -11.44 23.10 29.64
CA ASN A 248 -10.92 24.39 30.09
C ASN A 248 -10.69 25.40 28.95
N TYR A 249 -10.56 24.95 27.70
CA TYR A 249 -10.42 25.84 26.53
C TYR A 249 -11.77 26.08 25.83
N VAL A 250 -12.87 25.46 26.26
CA VAL A 250 -14.18 25.63 25.61
C VAL A 250 -14.69 27.07 25.72
N GLY A 251 -14.75 27.76 24.58
CA GLY A 251 -15.18 29.16 24.49
C GLY A 251 -14.06 30.18 24.77
N GLU A 252 -12.79 29.78 24.64
CA GLU A 252 -11.62 30.67 24.61
C GLU A 252 -11.66 31.74 23.51
N SER A 253 -12.53 31.57 22.50
CA SER A 253 -12.82 32.57 21.47
C SER A 253 -13.85 33.61 21.88
N ILE A 254 -14.51 33.44 23.03
CA ILE A 254 -15.49 34.40 23.55
C ILE A 254 -14.76 35.40 24.43
N MET A 255 -14.83 36.67 24.02
CA MET A 255 -14.25 37.79 24.78
C MET A 255 -14.79 37.80 26.22
N ASN A 256 -13.88 37.95 27.20
CA ASN A 256 -14.18 38.03 28.64
C ASN A 256 -14.75 36.76 29.31
N LYS A 257 -14.75 35.59 28.66
CA LYS A 257 -15.26 34.35 29.29
C LYS A 257 -14.34 33.77 30.37
N TRP A 258 -13.03 33.96 30.24
CA TRP A 258 -12.01 33.29 31.08
C TRP A 258 -11.01 34.26 31.74
N GLN A 259 -11.27 35.58 31.70
CA GLN A 259 -10.30 36.61 32.06
C GLN A 259 -10.92 37.76 32.89
N ASP A 260 -10.10 38.44 33.71
CA ASP A 260 -10.50 39.64 34.48
C ASP A 260 -10.99 40.75 33.53
N GLN A 261 -12.24 41.18 33.71
CA GLN A 261 -12.91 42.21 32.90
C GLN A 261 -12.19 43.57 32.85
N ARG A 262 -11.19 43.80 33.72
CA ARG A 262 -10.44 45.07 33.84
C ARG A 262 -9.16 45.14 33.00
N ARG A 263 -8.76 44.03 32.36
CA ARG A 263 -7.68 44.01 31.36
C ARG A 263 -8.34 43.55 30.06
N SER A 264 -8.05 44.17 28.91
CA SER A 264 -8.47 43.64 27.60
C SER A 264 -7.41 42.64 27.12
N PRO A 265 -7.51 41.34 27.44
CA PRO A 265 -6.46 40.40 27.13
C PRO A 265 -6.81 39.74 25.78
N PRO A 266 -5.82 39.18 25.09
CA PRO A 266 -6.04 38.46 23.84
C PRO A 266 -7.00 37.26 24.04
N TYR A 267 -7.97 37.12 23.14
CA TYR A 267 -8.82 35.93 22.99
C TYR A 267 -8.34 35.14 21.76
N VAL A 268 -8.63 33.84 21.74
CA VAL A 268 -8.20 32.97 20.65
C VAL A 268 -9.06 33.25 19.42
N MET A 269 -8.44 33.61 18.30
CA MET A 269 -9.18 33.84 17.06
C MET A 269 -9.49 32.51 16.39
N TYR A 270 -10.77 32.19 16.24
CA TYR A 270 -11.23 31.06 15.46
C TYR A 270 -11.31 31.41 13.98
N TYR A 271 -10.78 30.55 13.13
CA TYR A 271 -10.85 30.70 11.69
C TYR A 271 -12.20 30.19 11.18
N THR A 272 -12.74 30.90 10.19
CA THR A 272 -13.77 30.35 9.31
C THR A 272 -13.17 29.25 8.44
N SER A 273 -14.00 28.36 7.87
CA SER A 273 -13.52 27.30 6.96
C SER A 273 -12.65 27.86 5.82
N LYS A 274 -13.04 29.01 5.23
CA LYS A 274 -12.26 29.68 4.17
C LYS A 274 -10.89 30.15 4.64
N GLN A 275 -10.78 30.62 5.88
CA GLN A 275 -9.49 31.00 6.48
C GLN A 275 -8.66 29.76 6.82
N ALA A 276 -9.28 28.70 7.36
CA ALA A 276 -8.63 27.43 7.66
C ALA A 276 -8.03 26.80 6.40
N ASP A 277 -8.75 26.85 5.27
CA ASP A 277 -8.26 26.32 3.99
C ASP A 277 -6.93 26.94 3.55
N THR A 278 -6.61 28.18 3.93
CA THR A 278 -5.30 28.79 3.64
C THR A 278 -4.11 28.11 4.34
N LEU A 279 -4.38 27.28 5.35
CA LEU A 279 -3.40 26.52 6.13
C LEU A 279 -3.31 25.06 5.71
N LYS A 280 -4.12 24.64 4.72
CA LYS A 280 -4.23 23.24 4.33
C LYS A 280 -2.95 22.76 3.66
N LEU A 281 -2.49 21.59 4.08
CA LEU A 281 -1.40 20.88 3.44
C LEU A 281 -1.94 19.90 2.40
N HIS A 282 -1.14 19.64 1.37
CA HIS A 282 -1.38 18.55 0.44
C HIS A 282 -0.07 17.85 0.09
N VAL A 283 -0.17 16.64 -0.43
CA VAL A 283 0.99 15.84 -0.82
C VAL A 283 1.08 15.79 -2.34
N LYS A 284 2.29 15.97 -2.88
CA LYS A 284 2.59 15.84 -4.31
C LYS A 284 3.96 15.19 -4.47
N GLY A 285 4.04 14.13 -5.28
CA GLY A 285 5.31 13.42 -5.51
C GLY A 285 5.98 12.89 -4.22
N GLY A 286 5.18 12.55 -3.19
CA GLY A 286 5.69 12.08 -1.90
C GLY A 286 6.21 13.17 -0.94
N LEU A 287 6.04 14.46 -1.27
CA LEU A 287 6.44 15.60 -0.44
C LEU A 287 5.23 16.44 -0.02
N LEU A 288 5.35 17.14 1.11
CA LEU A 288 4.33 18.08 1.60
C LEU A 288 4.44 19.45 0.96
N TYR A 289 3.30 20.03 0.62
CA TYR A 289 3.14 21.36 0.04
C TYR A 289 2.05 22.14 0.76
N ASP A 290 2.19 23.47 0.80
CA ASP A 290 1.14 24.39 1.21
C ASP A 290 0.18 24.72 0.07
N VAL A 291 -0.88 25.47 0.36
CA VAL A 291 -1.89 25.87 -0.65
C VAL A 291 -1.35 26.64 -1.85
N ASN A 292 -0.16 27.25 -1.75
CA ASN A 292 0.47 27.97 -2.85
C ASN A 292 1.35 27.06 -3.72
N ASN A 293 1.31 25.74 -3.51
CA ASN A 293 2.19 24.75 -4.15
C ASN A 293 3.68 24.96 -3.85
N LEU A 294 4.01 25.59 -2.72
CA LEU A 294 5.37 25.65 -2.21
C LEU A 294 5.59 24.48 -1.26
N LYS A 295 6.78 23.87 -1.30
CA LYS A 295 7.13 22.81 -0.35
C LYS A 295 6.96 23.35 1.06
N PHE A 296 6.23 22.61 1.88
CA PHE A 296 6.03 23.02 3.25
C PHE A 296 7.35 22.86 4.00
N ASP A 297 7.77 23.93 4.68
CA ASP A 297 9.06 23.99 5.34
C ASP A 297 8.91 24.76 6.66
N THR A 298 9.50 24.21 7.72
CA THR A 298 9.48 24.78 9.07
C THR A 298 10.87 25.24 9.53
N SER A 299 11.91 25.18 8.68
CA SER A 299 13.29 25.53 9.03
C SER A 299 13.45 27.00 9.45
N GLU A 300 12.67 27.90 8.86
CA GLU A 300 12.64 29.33 9.19
C GLU A 300 11.56 29.68 10.25
N SER A 301 10.86 28.68 10.80
CA SER A 301 9.90 28.92 11.87
C SER A 301 10.62 29.26 13.18
N THR A 302 10.37 30.46 13.68
CA THR A 302 10.95 30.98 14.94
C THR A 302 9.97 30.91 16.12
N PHE A 303 8.76 30.37 15.90
CA PHE A 303 7.64 30.42 16.84
C PHE A 303 7.15 29.03 17.31
N GLY A 304 7.95 27.98 17.20
CA GLY A 304 7.65 26.72 17.89
C GLY A 304 7.79 26.89 19.40
N TYR A 305 6.89 26.27 20.18
CA TYR A 305 6.86 26.41 21.64
C TYR A 305 8.17 25.99 22.32
N PHE A 306 8.94 25.16 21.61
CA PHE A 306 10.23 24.63 22.03
C PHE A 306 11.44 25.42 21.52
N LYS A 307 11.28 26.59 20.88
CA LYS A 307 12.29 27.19 19.97
C LYS A 307 12.78 26.20 18.90
N LEU A 308 11.98 25.16 18.65
CA LEU A 308 12.23 24.18 17.62
C LEU A 308 11.56 24.68 16.35
N ARG A 309 12.19 24.34 15.23
CA ARG A 309 11.73 24.62 13.87
C ARG A 309 10.53 23.72 13.53
N SER A 310 9.37 24.03 14.11
CA SER A 310 8.13 23.26 14.01
C SER A 310 6.91 24.15 13.71
N ALA A 311 5.86 23.51 13.21
CA ALA A 311 4.53 24.07 13.02
C ALA A 311 3.52 23.30 13.88
N ILE A 312 2.51 24.00 14.41
CA ILE A 312 1.34 23.33 14.95
C ILE A 312 0.52 22.72 13.81
N PHE A 313 -0.10 21.56 14.04
CA PHE A 313 -0.97 20.92 13.06
C PHE A 313 -2.23 20.33 13.70
N VAL A 314 -3.27 20.19 12.89
CA VAL A 314 -4.46 19.38 13.18
C VAL A 314 -4.83 18.52 11.98
N LEU A 315 -5.34 17.32 12.26
CA LEU A 315 -6.04 16.46 11.31
C LEU A 315 -7.54 16.54 11.62
N ALA A 316 -8.33 17.01 10.66
CA ALA A 316 -9.77 17.14 10.81
C ALA A 316 -10.50 15.79 10.91
N THR A 317 -11.75 15.82 11.36
CA THR A 317 -12.60 14.62 11.53
C THR A 317 -12.98 13.91 10.24
N ASP A 318 -12.70 14.51 9.08
CA ASP A 318 -12.83 13.85 7.77
C ASP A 318 -11.72 12.82 7.51
N GLY A 319 -10.69 12.75 8.37
CA GLY A 319 -9.60 11.80 8.25
C GLY A 319 -8.62 12.09 7.11
N ARG A 320 -8.74 13.26 6.46
CA ARG A 320 -7.95 13.62 5.28
C ARG A 320 -7.36 15.03 5.38
N SER A 321 -8.14 16.01 5.83
CA SER A 321 -7.73 17.41 5.81
C SER A 321 -6.73 17.70 6.93
N ILE A 322 -5.48 17.96 6.53
CA ILE A 322 -4.38 18.34 7.43
C ILE A 322 -4.19 19.85 7.29
N TYR A 323 -4.21 20.55 8.42
CA TYR A 323 -3.94 21.97 8.51
C TYR A 323 -2.69 22.18 9.35
N ALA A 324 -1.79 23.06 8.92
CA ALA A 324 -0.60 23.39 9.68
C ALA A 324 -0.28 24.88 9.61
N SER A 325 0.18 25.43 10.74
CA SER A 325 0.59 26.83 10.83
C SER A 325 1.99 26.95 11.40
N ARG A 326 2.84 27.67 10.66
CA ARG A 326 4.16 28.16 11.11
C ARG A 326 4.03 29.34 12.08
N GLN A 327 2.83 29.93 12.16
CA GLN A 327 2.55 31.04 13.05
C GLN A 327 1.91 30.50 14.32
N HIS A 328 2.65 30.57 15.43
CA HIS A 328 2.09 30.48 16.77
C HIS A 328 2.18 31.88 17.37
N LYS A 329 1.10 32.66 17.25
CA LYS A 329 1.02 33.98 17.88
C LYS A 329 0.55 33.76 19.31
N LEU A 330 1.43 34.03 20.28
CA LEU A 330 1.13 33.92 21.71
C LEU A 330 -0.24 34.56 22.00
N TYR A 331 -1.14 33.78 22.58
CA TYR A 331 -2.50 34.14 22.99
C TYR A 331 -3.56 34.40 21.91
N MET A 332 -3.25 34.30 20.60
CA MET A 332 -4.23 34.63 19.55
C MET A 332 -4.49 33.49 18.55
N PHE A 333 -3.55 32.56 18.38
CA PHE A 333 -3.68 31.48 17.40
C PHE A 333 -3.09 30.16 17.91
N HIS A 334 -3.96 29.15 18.07
CA HIS A 334 -3.63 27.82 18.60
C HIS A 334 -4.22 26.70 17.72
N HIS A 335 -4.05 25.43 18.11
CA HIS A 335 -4.64 24.28 17.39
C HIS A 335 -6.14 24.45 17.18
N SER A 336 -6.85 24.91 18.22
CA SER A 336 -8.30 25.16 18.19
C SER A 336 -8.70 26.24 17.19
N SER A 337 -7.83 27.22 16.91
CA SER A 337 -8.09 28.27 15.91
C SER A 337 -8.37 27.70 14.54
N MET A 338 -7.66 26.64 14.13
CA MET A 338 -7.74 26.09 12.77
C MET A 338 -9.11 25.51 12.44
N LEU A 339 -9.81 24.93 13.42
CA LEU A 339 -11.09 24.24 13.25
C LEU A 339 -12.17 24.80 14.17
N ALA A 340 -12.02 26.05 14.60
CA ALA A 340 -12.95 26.76 15.47
C ALA A 340 -13.35 25.97 16.73
N GLY A 341 -12.39 25.28 17.34
CA GLY A 341 -12.58 24.47 18.55
C GLY A 341 -13.32 23.14 18.33
N GLY A 342 -13.58 22.76 17.09
CA GLY A 342 -14.18 21.46 16.76
C GLY A 342 -13.26 20.27 17.06
N ASP A 343 -13.82 19.07 17.09
CA ASP A 343 -13.08 17.84 17.31
C ASP A 343 -11.97 17.63 16.26
N VAL A 344 -10.93 16.87 16.64
CA VAL A 344 -9.82 16.52 15.76
C VAL A 344 -9.51 15.03 15.83
N CYS A 345 -8.99 14.45 14.75
CA CYS A 345 -8.44 13.09 14.77
C CYS A 345 -7.00 13.07 15.28
N SER A 346 -6.26 14.15 15.10
CA SER A 346 -4.88 14.26 15.57
C SER A 346 -4.54 15.73 15.69
N ALA A 347 -3.69 16.07 16.64
CA ALA A 347 -3.18 17.40 16.83
C ALA A 347 -1.82 17.35 17.53
N GLY A 348 -0.95 18.30 17.19
CA GLY A 348 0.34 18.44 17.84
C GLY A 348 1.29 19.34 17.06
N GLU A 349 2.57 18.98 17.05
CA GLU A 349 3.59 19.70 16.27
C GLU A 349 4.23 18.78 15.22
N ILE A 350 4.58 19.37 14.07
CA ILE A 350 5.33 18.74 13.00
C ILE A 350 6.56 19.57 12.64
N SER A 351 7.66 18.90 12.32
CA SER A 351 8.85 19.52 11.73
C SER A 351 9.04 18.97 10.33
N VAL A 352 9.20 19.88 9.36
CA VAL A 352 9.25 19.55 7.93
C VAL A 352 10.36 20.38 7.29
N GLU A 353 11.21 19.75 6.49
CA GLU A 353 12.23 20.45 5.69
C GLU A 353 12.07 20.02 4.24
N GLU A 354 11.94 20.98 3.33
CA GLU A 354 11.77 20.73 1.89
C GLU A 354 10.63 19.73 1.59
N GLY A 355 9.53 19.82 2.33
CA GLY A 355 8.38 18.92 2.21
C GLY A 355 8.56 17.54 2.83
N VAL A 356 9.70 17.27 3.49
CA VAL A 356 9.98 16.00 4.19
C VAL A 356 9.80 16.17 5.69
N ILE A 357 8.85 15.42 6.26
CA ILE A 357 8.60 15.36 7.70
C ILE A 357 9.81 14.73 8.40
N LYS A 358 10.38 15.44 9.37
CA LYS A 358 11.50 14.98 10.20
C LYS A 358 11.06 14.33 11.49
N TRP A 359 9.96 14.81 12.07
CA TRP A 359 9.29 14.22 13.22
C TRP A 359 7.90 14.83 13.38
N MET A 360 7.05 14.14 14.13
CA MET A 360 5.82 14.71 14.67
C MET A 360 5.72 14.45 16.17
N SER A 361 4.87 15.18 16.88
CA SER A 361 4.51 14.93 18.28
C SER A 361 3.02 15.13 18.48
N ASN A 362 2.44 14.60 19.57
CA ASN A 362 1.06 14.88 19.98
C ASN A 362 0.96 16.12 20.89
N ALA A 363 1.93 17.04 20.80
CA ALA A 363 2.04 18.26 21.61
C ALA A 363 0.96 19.30 21.28
N SER A 364 -0.27 19.00 21.65
CA SER A 364 -1.40 19.92 21.54
C SER A 364 -1.97 20.13 22.93
N GLY A 365 -1.66 21.24 23.58
CA GLY A 365 -2.20 21.55 24.92
C GLY A 365 -3.73 21.53 24.95
N HIS A 366 -4.36 21.97 23.84
CA HIS A 366 -5.81 22.13 23.72
C HIS A 366 -6.58 20.83 23.50
N TYR A 367 -5.98 19.81 22.88
CA TYR A 367 -6.66 18.53 22.58
C TYR A 367 -6.02 17.34 23.30
N LYS A 368 -4.68 17.30 23.42
CA LYS A 368 -3.88 16.22 24.02
C LYS A 368 -4.31 14.81 23.57
N PRO A 369 -4.36 14.52 22.25
CA PRO A 369 -4.73 13.19 21.80
C PRO A 369 -3.68 12.17 22.27
N GLU A 370 -4.10 10.91 22.46
CA GLU A 370 -3.19 9.82 22.81
C GLU A 370 -2.12 9.66 21.71
N ALA A 371 -0.85 9.56 22.10
CA ALA A 371 0.28 9.71 21.18
C ALA A 371 0.31 8.65 20.08
N SER A 372 0.10 7.37 20.42
CA SER A 372 0.13 6.26 19.45
C SER A 372 -1.02 6.35 18.46
N THR A 373 -2.20 6.75 18.93
CA THR A 373 -3.42 6.95 18.14
C THR A 373 -3.27 8.15 17.22
N ALA A 374 -2.83 9.29 17.76
CA ALA A 374 -2.56 10.51 17.00
C ALA A 374 -1.55 10.27 15.87
N TYR A 375 -0.45 9.56 16.17
CA TYR A 375 0.58 9.19 15.21
C TYR A 375 0.04 8.27 14.11
N THR A 376 -0.68 7.21 14.49
CA THR A 376 -1.25 6.25 13.55
C THR A 376 -2.24 6.92 12.58
N GLN A 377 -3.13 7.75 13.11
CA GLN A 377 -4.15 8.46 12.32
C GLN A 377 -3.53 9.50 11.39
N PHE A 378 -2.52 10.24 11.85
CA PHE A 378 -1.80 11.20 11.00
C PHE A 378 -1.01 10.51 9.89
N LYS A 379 -0.34 9.40 10.22
CA LYS A 379 0.38 8.58 9.24
C LYS A 379 -0.56 8.01 8.17
N ILE A 380 -1.74 7.53 8.57
CA ILE A 380 -2.79 7.08 7.65
C ILE A 380 -3.21 8.25 6.73
N ALA A 381 -3.56 9.41 7.28
CA ALA A 381 -4.00 10.57 6.48
C ALA A 381 -2.94 11.03 5.44
N LEU A 382 -1.66 10.96 5.77
CA LEU A 382 -0.55 11.25 4.85
C LEU A 382 -0.34 10.14 3.81
N TRP A 383 -0.40 8.88 4.24
CA TRP A 383 -0.33 7.73 3.35
C TRP A 383 -1.42 7.78 2.29
N ASN A 384 -2.62 8.15 2.71
CA ASN A 384 -3.81 8.32 1.89
C ASN A 384 -3.64 9.40 0.82
N GLN A 385 -2.65 10.30 0.96
CA GLN A 385 -2.34 11.36 0.01
C GLN A 385 -1.05 11.10 -0.79
N GLY A 386 -0.44 9.92 -0.66
CA GLY A 386 0.77 9.54 -1.43
C GLY A 386 2.09 9.82 -0.71
N TYR A 387 2.07 10.22 0.57
CA TYR A 387 3.30 10.43 1.34
C TYR A 387 3.75 9.09 1.91
N ARG A 388 4.96 8.64 1.58
CA ARG A 388 5.48 7.29 1.93
C ARG A 388 6.71 7.32 2.82
N THR A 389 7.37 8.47 2.93
CA THR A 389 8.60 8.64 3.70
C THR A 389 8.34 8.40 5.19
N PRO A 390 9.03 7.46 5.84
CA PRO A 390 8.88 7.26 7.28
C PRO A 390 9.34 8.49 8.08
N PHE A 391 8.66 8.77 9.20
CA PHE A 391 9.06 9.80 10.15
C PHE A 391 8.76 9.34 11.58
N PRO A 392 9.62 9.66 12.56
CA PRO A 392 9.45 9.25 13.95
C PRO A 392 8.36 10.06 14.68
N LEU A 393 7.71 9.41 15.64
CA LEU A 393 7.00 10.07 16.73
C LEU A 393 8.02 10.54 17.76
N LYS A 394 8.01 11.84 18.08
CA LYS A 394 8.79 12.44 19.16
C LYS A 394 7.92 12.49 20.42
N PRO A 395 8.15 11.61 21.41
CA PRO A 395 7.37 11.61 22.64
C PRO A 395 7.65 12.88 23.45
N LEU A 396 6.62 13.40 24.11
CA LEU A 396 6.74 14.52 25.03
C LEU A 396 7.41 14.05 26.34
N ASN A 397 8.41 14.78 26.81
CA ASN A 397 8.95 14.58 28.16
C ASN A 397 8.21 15.47 29.17
N GLN A 398 8.41 15.21 30.47
CA GLN A 398 7.70 15.94 31.53
C GLN A 398 7.89 17.45 31.47
N ALA A 399 9.10 17.92 31.16
CA ALA A 399 9.38 19.36 31.02
C ALA A 399 8.60 20.00 29.84
N MET A 400 8.35 19.24 28.78
CA MET A 400 7.52 19.69 27.64
C MET A 400 6.04 19.71 28.00
N LEU A 401 5.57 18.75 28.82
CA LEU A 401 4.20 18.72 29.34
C LEU A 401 3.95 19.89 30.30
N ASP A 402 4.86 20.15 31.24
CA ASP A 402 4.78 21.25 32.21
C ASP A 402 4.81 22.63 31.55
N LEU A 403 5.35 22.72 30.33
CA LEU A 403 5.31 23.93 29.52
C LEU A 403 3.94 24.05 28.84
N LEU A 404 3.38 22.97 28.29
CA LEU A 404 2.08 22.98 27.60
C LEU A 404 0.93 23.38 28.53
N ASP A 405 1.03 23.10 29.83
CA ASP A 405 0.02 23.43 30.84
C ASP A 405 0.02 24.91 31.28
N ARG A 406 0.98 25.71 30.82
CA ARG A 406 1.09 27.14 31.17
C ARG A 406 0.43 28.09 30.17
N HIS A 407 -0.14 27.55 29.09
CA HIS A 407 -0.88 28.26 28.05
C HIS A 407 -2.15 27.51 27.68
#